data_AF-A0A951I166-F1
#
_entry.id   AF-A0A951I166-F1
#
_cell.length_a   1.000
_cell.length_b   1.000
_cell.length_c   1.000
_cell.angle_alpha   90.00
_cell.angle_beta   90.00
_cell.angle_gamma   90.00
#
_symmetry.space_group_name_H-M   'P 1'
#
loop_
_entity.id
_entity.type
_entity.pdbx_description
1 polymer ?
#
loop_
_entity_poly.entity_id
_entity_poly.type
_entity_poly.pdbx_seq_one_letter_code
_entity_poly.pdbx_strand_id
1 'polypeptide(L)'
;MKEATKQVTGRETSPNESERWRELGEVLTTELKIAAARTTISSVPAFLSEHLRRRLWKKDKQQIAEEGRAADGDHTRALSQKLDISKCPDCGGSGMYYPEGYEKGVAKCKHARLTAAEDI
;
A
#
# COMPACT_ATOMS: atom_id res chain seq x y z
N MET A 1 -5.04 -31.82 -2.82
CA MET A 1 -6.06 -30.73 -2.85
C MET A 1 -7.17 -30.91 -1.84
N LYS A 2 -7.70 -32.12 -1.62
CA LYS A 2 -8.72 -32.40 -0.58
C LYS A 2 -8.30 -31.91 0.82
N GLU A 3 -7.09 -32.31 1.24
CA GLU A 3 -6.51 -31.90 2.53
C GLU A 3 -6.35 -30.37 2.65
N ALA A 4 -5.76 -29.73 1.64
CA ALA A 4 -5.61 -28.27 1.61
C ALA A 4 -6.97 -27.54 1.67
N THR A 5 -7.98 -28.04 0.97
CA THR A 5 -9.34 -27.47 0.98
C THR A 5 -9.95 -27.54 2.38
N LYS A 6 -9.81 -28.69 3.05
CA LYS A 6 -10.29 -28.87 4.42
C LYS A 6 -9.57 -27.96 5.41
N GLN A 7 -8.25 -27.82 5.30
CA GLN A 7 -7.46 -26.95 6.17
C GLN A 7 -7.82 -25.47 6.02
N VAL A 8 -8.08 -25.00 4.79
CA VAL A 8 -8.38 -23.59 4.52
C VAL A 8 -9.84 -23.24 4.79
N THR A 9 -10.78 -24.13 4.45
CA THR A 9 -12.23 -23.83 4.50
C THR A 9 -12.94 -24.45 5.71
N GLY A 10 -12.31 -25.40 6.40
CA GLY A 10 -12.92 -26.19 7.48
C GLY A 10 -13.96 -27.21 6.99
N ARG A 11 -14.14 -27.39 5.68
CA ARG A 11 -15.19 -28.24 5.09
C ARG A 11 -14.58 -29.38 4.27
N GLU A 12 -15.29 -30.50 4.21
CA GLU A 12 -14.95 -31.60 3.31
C GLU A 12 -15.09 -31.16 1.84
N THR A 13 -14.23 -31.69 0.99
CA THR A 13 -14.20 -31.39 -0.44
C THR A 13 -15.53 -31.75 -1.12
N SER A 14 -16.20 -30.79 -1.74
CA SER A 14 -17.43 -31.06 -2.51
C SER A 14 -17.11 -31.72 -3.86
N PRO A 15 -18.07 -32.43 -4.48
CA PRO A 15 -17.88 -33.01 -5.82
C PRO A 15 -17.49 -31.98 -6.89
N ASN A 16 -17.99 -30.74 -6.77
CA ASN A 16 -17.73 -29.65 -7.72
C ASN A 16 -16.37 -28.96 -7.48
N GLU A 17 -15.66 -29.27 -6.39
CA GLU A 17 -14.34 -28.69 -6.14
C GLU A 17 -13.34 -29.05 -7.24
N SER A 18 -13.47 -30.22 -7.87
CA SER A 18 -12.56 -30.60 -8.97
C SER A 18 -12.65 -29.64 -10.16
N GLU A 19 -13.83 -29.09 -10.45
CA GLU A 19 -14.02 -28.14 -11.54
C GLU A 19 -13.46 -26.76 -11.16
N ARG A 20 -13.69 -26.32 -9.92
CA ARG A 20 -13.08 -25.07 -9.40
C ARG A 20 -11.57 -25.11 -9.37
N TRP A 21 -10.97 -26.24 -9.01
CA TRP A 21 -9.51 -26.42 -9.06
C TRP A 21 -8.97 -26.41 -10.49
N ARG A 22 -9.76 -26.87 -11.47
CA ARG A 22 -9.41 -26.77 -12.90
C ARG A 22 -9.43 -25.31 -13.35
N GLU A 23 -10.50 -24.56 -13.07
CA GLU A 23 -10.61 -23.14 -13.39
C GLU A 23 -9.46 -22.33 -12.77
N LEU A 24 -9.15 -22.58 -11.49
CA LEU A 24 -8.00 -21.95 -10.83
C LEU A 24 -6.68 -22.28 -11.56
N GLY A 25 -6.50 -23.52 -11.99
CA GLY A 25 -5.34 -23.94 -12.77
C GLY A 25 -5.20 -23.20 -14.10
N GLU A 26 -6.30 -22.91 -14.78
CA GLU A 26 -6.32 -22.14 -16.03
C GLU A 26 -5.93 -20.67 -15.82
N VAL A 27 -6.45 -20.06 -14.74
CA VAL A 27 -6.07 -18.69 -14.36
C VAL A 27 -4.57 -18.62 -14.02
N LEU A 28 -4.06 -19.54 -13.20
CA LEU A 28 -2.64 -19.60 -12.85
C LEU A 28 -1.74 -19.84 -14.06
N THR A 29 -2.18 -20.67 -15.00
CA THR A 29 -1.45 -20.93 -16.24
C THR A 29 -1.38 -19.70 -17.13
N THR A 30 -2.47 -18.94 -17.23
CA THR A 30 -2.52 -17.70 -18.00
C THR A 30 -1.56 -16.66 -17.42
N GLU A 31 -1.62 -16.45 -16.11
CA GLU A 31 -0.70 -15.55 -15.40
C GLU A 31 0.76 -15.97 -15.54
N LEU A 32 1.03 -17.27 -15.42
CA LEU A 32 2.37 -17.81 -15.63
C LEU A 32 2.90 -17.51 -17.04
N LYS A 33 2.09 -17.71 -18.08
CA LYS A 33 2.49 -17.40 -19.46
C LYS A 33 2.82 -15.93 -19.64
N ILE A 34 2.01 -15.03 -19.06
CA ILE A 34 2.26 -13.58 -19.10
C ILE A 34 3.57 -13.24 -18.38
N ALA A 35 3.78 -13.79 -17.18
CA ALA A 35 4.98 -13.54 -16.39
C ALA A 35 6.26 -14.10 -17.05
N ALA A 36 6.16 -15.27 -17.68
CA ALA A 36 7.27 -15.93 -18.36
C ALA A 36 7.58 -15.32 -19.74
N ALA A 37 6.67 -14.55 -20.35
CA ALA A 37 6.82 -14.02 -21.72
C ALA A 37 8.11 -13.22 -21.97
N ARG A 38 8.75 -12.71 -20.91
CA ARG A 38 9.96 -11.86 -20.99
C ARG A 38 11.22 -12.56 -20.48
N THR A 39 11.17 -13.85 -20.17
CA THR A 39 12.29 -14.57 -19.57
C THR A 39 12.30 -16.03 -19.96
N THR A 40 13.48 -16.64 -19.94
CA THR A 40 13.62 -18.09 -20.02
C THR A 40 13.49 -18.67 -18.61
N ILE A 41 12.71 -19.73 -18.46
CA ILE A 41 12.54 -20.44 -17.17
C ILE A 41 13.01 -21.89 -17.30
N SER A 42 13.70 -22.38 -16.29
CA SER A 42 14.16 -23.77 -16.21
C SER A 42 13.22 -24.67 -15.39
N SER A 43 12.35 -24.08 -14.57
CA SER A 43 11.39 -24.80 -13.73
C SER A 43 10.12 -23.98 -13.51
N VAL A 44 8.99 -24.51 -13.99
CA VAL A 44 7.66 -23.89 -13.85
C VAL A 44 7.26 -23.75 -12.38
N PRO A 45 7.30 -24.80 -11.52
CA PRO A 45 6.89 -24.66 -10.13
C PRO A 45 7.72 -23.64 -9.34
N ALA A 46 9.03 -23.60 -9.57
CA ALA A 46 9.92 -22.65 -8.90
C ALA A 46 9.61 -21.21 -9.30
N PHE A 47 9.48 -20.96 -10.61
CA PHE A 47 9.18 -19.62 -11.12
C PHE A 47 7.80 -19.14 -10.68
N LEU A 48 6.76 -19.97 -10.78
CA LEU A 48 5.40 -19.60 -10.39
C LEU A 48 5.32 -19.31 -8.88
N SER A 49 5.94 -20.13 -8.05
CA SER A 49 5.95 -19.94 -6.59
C SER A 49 6.58 -18.59 -6.21
N GLU A 50 7.73 -18.27 -6.81
CA GLU A 50 8.42 -17.01 -6.55
C GLU A 50 7.66 -15.80 -7.13
N HIS A 51 7.04 -15.94 -8.31
CA HIS A 51 6.20 -14.92 -8.91
C HIS A 51 5.01 -14.57 -8.00
N LEU A 52 4.30 -15.58 -7.49
CA LEU A 52 3.16 -15.38 -6.59
C LEU A 52 3.58 -14.72 -5.27
N ARG A 53 4.68 -15.16 -4.65
CA ARG A 53 5.23 -14.53 -3.43
C ARG A 53 5.50 -13.05 -3.64
N ARG A 54 6.16 -12.69 -4.74
CA ARG A 54 6.48 -11.28 -5.07
C ARG A 54 5.23 -10.45 -5.33
N ARG A 55 4.22 -11.01 -6.00
CA ARG A 55 2.99 -10.28 -6.35
C ARG A 55 2.11 -10.03 -5.13
N LEU A 56 1.91 -11.04 -4.29
CA LEU A 56 1.10 -10.92 -3.06
C LEU A 56 1.75 -9.95 -2.06
N TRP A 57 3.07 -10.07 -1.84
CA TRP A 57 3.79 -9.17 -0.94
C TRP A 57 3.77 -7.69 -1.39
N LYS A 58 3.82 -7.44 -2.70
CA LYS A 58 3.71 -6.07 -3.24
C LYS A 58 2.33 -5.48 -3.00
N LYS A 59 1.27 -6.30 -3.14
CA LYS A 59 -0.11 -5.86 -2.93
C LYS A 59 -0.34 -5.47 -1.46
N ASP A 60 0.16 -6.26 -0.51
CA ASP A 60 0.06 -5.95 0.92
C ASP A 60 0.76 -4.62 1.25
N LYS A 61 1.96 -4.39 0.70
CA LYS A 61 2.67 -3.12 0.88
C LYS A 61 1.94 -1.91 0.29
N GLN A 62 1.30 -2.07 -0.87
CA GLN A 62 0.52 -1.01 -1.50
C GLN A 62 -0.74 -0.70 -0.71
N GLN A 63 -1.43 -1.72 -0.22
CA GLN A 63 -2.62 -1.57 0.60
C GLN A 63 -2.30 -0.86 1.92
N ILE A 64 -1.21 -1.23 2.61
CA ILE A 64 -0.74 -0.54 3.83
C ILE A 64 -0.40 0.94 3.53
N ALA A 65 0.21 1.21 2.37
CA ALA A 65 0.55 2.58 1.98
C ALA A 65 -0.70 3.42 1.63
N GLU A 66 -1.72 2.83 1.01
CA GLU A 66 -3.00 3.48 0.74
C GLU A 66 -3.81 3.71 2.03
N GLU A 67 -3.87 2.73 2.93
CA GLU A 67 -4.51 2.87 4.23
C GLU A 67 -3.81 3.94 5.10
N GLY A 68 -2.47 4.00 5.08
CA GLY A 68 -1.72 5.07 5.75
C GLY A 68 -1.98 6.46 5.15
N ARG A 69 -2.09 6.56 3.82
CA ARG A 69 -2.44 7.82 3.15
C ARG A 69 -3.89 8.24 3.40
N ALA A 70 -4.81 7.29 3.54
CA ALA A 70 -6.20 7.57 3.90
C ALA A 70 -6.33 8.02 5.36
N ALA A 71 -5.54 7.44 6.28
CA ALA A 71 -5.49 7.84 7.69
C ALA A 71 -4.91 9.26 7.88
N ASP A 72 -3.91 9.64 7.07
CA ASP A 72 -3.35 11.00 7.07
C ASP A 72 -4.20 12.02 6.27
N GLY A 73 -5.25 11.57 5.59
CA GLY A 73 -5.91 12.29 4.49
C GLY A 73 -6.99 13.31 4.87
N ASP A 74 -7.61 13.21 6.05
CA ASP A 74 -8.86 13.94 6.29
C ASP A 74 -8.68 15.28 7.03
N HIS A 75 -7.76 15.36 8.00
CA HIS A 75 -7.58 16.61 8.76
C HIS A 75 -6.50 17.55 8.20
N THR A 76 -5.43 17.05 7.60
CA THR A 76 -4.28 17.89 7.20
C THR A 76 -4.51 18.59 5.85
N ARG A 77 -5.26 17.97 4.94
CA ARG A 77 -5.50 18.51 3.59
C ARG A 77 -6.59 19.59 3.57
N ALA A 78 -7.61 19.48 4.44
CA ALA A 78 -8.68 20.46 4.55
C ALA A 78 -8.21 21.78 5.21
N LEU A 79 -7.31 21.71 6.21
CA LEU A 79 -6.68 22.90 6.82
C LEU A 79 -5.73 23.61 5.86
N SER A 80 -4.97 22.84 5.06
CA SER A 80 -4.03 23.38 4.06
C SER A 80 -4.72 24.07 2.87
N GLN A 81 -6.02 23.88 2.67
CA GLN A 81 -6.80 24.55 1.62
C GLN A 81 -7.45 25.86 2.08
N LYS A 82 -7.61 26.08 3.39
CA LYS A 82 -8.15 27.33 3.94
C LYS A 82 -7.07 28.29 4.43
N LEU A 83 -5.99 27.76 5.01
CA LEU A 83 -4.90 28.58 5.53
C LEU A 83 -3.82 28.79 4.47
N ASP A 84 -3.56 30.04 4.12
CA ASP A 84 -2.42 30.40 3.27
C ASP A 84 -1.11 30.26 4.05
N ILE A 85 -0.59 29.04 4.06
CA ILE A 85 0.62 28.63 4.81
C ILE A 85 1.85 29.46 4.39
N SER A 86 1.85 30.04 3.18
CA SER A 86 2.94 30.89 2.67
C SER A 86 3.23 32.10 3.56
N LYS A 87 2.25 32.53 4.36
CA LYS A 87 2.36 33.67 5.27
C LYS A 87 2.84 33.30 6.67
N CYS A 88 3.21 32.03 6.91
CA CYS A 88 3.65 31.61 8.24
C CYS A 88 4.98 32.27 8.61
N PRO A 89 5.05 33.03 9.72
CA PRO A 89 6.31 33.64 10.16
C PRO A 89 7.32 32.61 10.68
N ASP A 90 6.87 31.40 11.05
CA ASP A 90 7.73 30.38 11.66
C ASP A 90 8.32 29.39 10.62
N CYS A 91 7.62 29.13 9.51
CA CYS A 91 8.08 28.18 8.47
C CYS A 91 8.18 28.78 7.07
N GLY A 92 7.72 30.02 6.85
CA GLY A 92 7.77 30.69 5.55
C GLY A 92 7.07 29.94 4.42
N GLY A 93 6.02 29.16 4.72
CA GLY A 93 5.31 28.38 3.70
C GLY A 93 5.78 26.94 3.52
N SER A 94 6.92 26.56 4.07
CA SER A 94 7.50 25.23 3.84
C SER A 94 6.83 24.11 4.66
N GLY A 95 6.02 24.46 5.66
CA GLY A 95 5.39 23.49 6.58
C GLY A 95 6.37 22.83 7.56
N MET A 96 7.65 23.22 7.52
CA MET A 96 8.75 22.61 8.27
C MET A 96 9.70 23.69 8.81
N TYR A 97 10.33 23.46 9.96
CA TYR A 97 11.32 24.40 10.52
C TYR A 97 12.41 23.66 11.32
N TYR A 98 13.52 24.35 11.57
CA TYR A 98 14.69 23.80 12.28
C TYR A 98 14.81 24.42 13.67
N PRO A 99 14.17 23.84 14.71
CA PRO A 99 14.14 24.44 16.05
C PRO A 99 15.52 24.56 16.70
N GLU A 100 16.43 23.64 16.38
CA GLU A 100 17.76 23.56 16.99
C GLU A 100 18.90 23.59 15.95
N GLY A 101 18.62 24.11 14.75
CA GLY A 101 19.57 24.17 13.63
C GLY A 101 19.50 22.95 12.70
N TYR A 102 20.12 23.09 11.52
CA TYR A 102 20.03 22.12 10.42
C TYR A 102 20.54 20.71 10.78
N GLU A 103 21.53 20.61 11.67
CA GLU A 103 22.16 19.34 12.02
C GLU A 103 21.29 18.45 12.91
N LYS A 104 20.32 19.04 13.64
CA LYS A 104 19.46 18.30 14.57
C LYS A 104 18.12 17.87 13.97
N GLY A 105 17.99 18.01 12.66
CA GLY A 105 16.84 17.53 11.91
C GLY A 105 15.69 18.54 11.85
N VAL A 106 14.66 18.13 11.13
CA VAL A 106 13.52 18.98 10.75
C VAL A 106 12.29 18.64 11.59
N ALA A 107 11.56 19.67 12.03
CA ALA A 107 10.29 19.52 12.73
C ALA A 107 9.13 20.04 11.86
N LYS A 108 7.96 19.40 11.98
CA LYS A 108 6.72 19.89 11.36
C LYS A 108 6.26 21.18 12.03
N CYS A 109 6.02 22.22 11.24
CA CYS A 109 5.43 23.47 11.73
C CYS A 109 3.95 23.23 12.06
N LYS A 110 3.52 23.62 13.27
CA LYS A 110 2.13 23.49 13.71
C LYS A 110 1.23 24.66 13.26
N HIS A 111 1.79 25.68 12.63
CA HIS A 111 1.09 26.89 12.15
C HIS A 111 0.20 27.61 13.20
N ALA A 112 0.50 27.43 14.49
CA ALA A 112 -0.34 27.95 15.58
C ALA A 112 -0.53 29.48 15.55
N ARG A 113 0.44 30.21 15.00
CA ARG A 113 0.40 31.68 14.86
C ARG A 113 -0.39 32.17 13.63
N LEU A 114 -0.61 31.30 12.64
CA LEU A 114 -1.50 31.59 11.51
C LEU A 114 -2.96 31.33 11.89
N THR A 115 -3.22 30.24 12.62
CA THR A 115 -4.58 29.88 13.03
C THR A 115 -5.19 30.89 14.01
N ALA A 116 -4.37 31.55 14.84
CA ALA A 116 -4.84 32.60 15.76
C ALA A 116 -5.21 33.93 15.08
N ALA A 117 -4.84 34.13 13.80
CA ALA A 117 -5.06 35.39 13.08
C ALA A 117 -6.38 35.41 12.29
N GLU A 118 -7.06 34.27 12.12
CA GLU A 118 -8.32 34.16 11.36
C GLU A 118 -9.58 34.23 12.25
N ASP A 119 -9.44 34.35 13.58
CA ASP A 119 -10.56 34.39 14.55
C ASP A 119 -10.93 35.83 15.03
N ILE A 120 -10.78 36.85 14.17
CA ILE A 120 -11.33 38.22 14.41
C ILE A 120 -12.20 38.65 13.25
#